data_AF-A0A560EST8-F1
#
_entry.id   AF-A0A560EST8-F1
#
_cell.length_a   1.000
_cell.length_b   1.000
_cell.length_c   1.000
_cell.angle_alpha   90.00
_cell.angle_beta   90.00
_cell.angle_gamma   90.00
#
_symmetry.space_group_name_H-M   'P 1'
#
loop_
_entity.id
_entity.type
_entity.pdbx_description
1 polymer ?
#
loop_
_entity_poly.entity_id
_entity_poly.type
_entity_poly.pdbx_seq_one_letter_code
_entity_poly.pdbx_strand_id
1 'polypeptide(L)' 'MATITPRQNREGQVIGYQAKIRRLGHKPVSKTFEKRRDAERWVKSIETDMDRRVFQDYS' A
#
# COMPACT_ATOMS: atom_id res chain seq x y z
N MET A 1 -3.04 -8.78 -2.31
CA MET A 1 -2.39 -8.07 -3.43
C MET A 1 -2.28 -6.60 -3.09
N ALA A 2 -1.06 -6.05 -3.20
CA ALA A 2 -0.81 -4.63 -3.14
C ALA A 2 -0.91 -4.00 -4.54
N THR A 3 -1.40 -2.76 -4.61
CA THR A 3 -1.51 -1.99 -5.84
C THR A 3 -1.03 -0.57 -5.59
N ILE A 4 -0.22 -0.03 -6.49
CA ILE A 4 0.22 1.36 -6.47
C ILE A 4 -0.32 2.04 -7.72
N THR A 5 -1.19 3.02 -7.52
CA THR A 5 -1.84 3.75 -8.61
C THR A 5 -1.32 5.19 -8.64
N PRO A 6 -0.75 5.68 -9.75
CA PRO A 6 -0.41 7.10 -9.88
C PRO A 6 -1.70 7.92 -9.87
N ARG A 7 -1.70 9.03 -9.14
CA ARG A 7 -2.77 10.02 -9.16
C ARG A 7 -2.35 11.16 -10.07
N GLN A 8 -3.20 11.45 -11.05
CA GLN A 8 -3.01 12.56 -11.97
C GLN A 8 -3.96 13.70 -11.60
N ASN A 9 -3.51 14.95 -11.79
CA ASN A 9 -4.41 16.11 -11.75
C ASN A 9 -5.22 16.21 -13.05
N ARG A 10 -6.08 17.23 -13.14
CA ARG A 10 -6.91 17.50 -14.32
C ARG A 10 -6.09 17.78 -15.59
N GLU A 11 -4.82 18.13 -15.44
CA GLU A 11 -3.85 18.42 -16.52
C GLU A 11 -3.01 17.19 -16.90
N GLY A 12 -3.24 16.02 -16.28
CA GLY A 12 -2.50 14.79 -16.56
C GLY A 12 -1.14 14.64 -15.85
N GLN A 13 -0.75 15.62 -15.04
CA GLN A 13 0.48 15.57 -14.25
C GLN A 13 0.31 14.64 -13.05
N VAL A 14 1.31 13.78 -12.81
CA VAL A 14 1.32 12.88 -11.65
C VAL A 14 1.61 13.70 -10.39
N ILE A 15 0.57 13.90 -9.56
CA ILE A 15 0.64 14.63 -8.29
C ILE A 15 0.93 13.71 -7.09
N GLY A 16 1.01 12.40 -7.31
CA GLY A 16 1.38 11.45 -6.28
C GLY A 16 1.00 10.02 -6.63
N TYR A 17 1.10 9.15 -5.65
CA TYR A 17 0.93 7.71 -5.76
C TYR A 17 0.08 7.22 -4.59
N GLN A 18 -1.02 6.54 -4.89
CA GLN A 18 -1.83 5.87 -3.88
C GLN A 18 -1.44 4.38 -3.84
N ALA A 19 -0.98 3.93 -2.68
CA ALA A 19 -0.80 2.52 -2.40
C ALA A 19 -2.04 1.96 -1.70
N LYS A 20 -2.49 0.78 -2.10
CA LYS A 20 -3.62 0.05 -1.51
C LYS A 20 -3.23 -1.42 -1.32
N ILE A 21 -3.45 -1.96 -0.13
CA ILE A 21 -3.17 -3.35 0.21
C ILE A 21 -4.47 -4.02 0.60
N ARG A 22 -4.74 -5.14 -0.06
CA ARG A 22 -5.89 -6.00 0.22
C ARG A 22 -5.40 -7.41 0.53
N ARG A 23 -5.73 -7.92 1.71
CA ARG A 23 -5.45 -9.30 2.12
C ARG A 23 -6.74 -9.90 2.69
N LEU A 24 -7.01 -11.16 2.34
CA LEU A 24 -8.18 -11.87 2.84
C LEU A 24 -8.11 -11.93 4.38
N GLY A 25 -9.23 -11.65 5.06
CA GLY A 25 -9.28 -11.60 6.53
C GLY A 25 -8.80 -10.29 7.17
N HIS A 26 -8.22 -9.35 6.40
CA HIS A 26 -7.79 -8.05 6.92
C HIS A 26 -8.57 -6.89 6.30
N LYS A 27 -8.76 -5.81 7.07
CA LYS A 27 -9.30 -4.56 6.54
C LYS A 27 -8.36 -4.01 5.46
N PRO A 28 -8.87 -3.59 4.30
CA PRO A 28 -8.05 -2.99 3.27
C PRO A 28 -7.45 -1.67 3.78
N VAL A 29 -6.15 -1.50 3.61
CA VAL A 29 -5.45 -0.27 4.00
C VAL A 29 -4.95 0.46 2.77
N SER A 30 -5.03 1.79 2.80
CA SER A 30 -4.54 2.62 1.71
C SER A 30 -3.85 3.87 2.24
N LYS A 31 -2.80 4.32 1.55
CA LYS A 31 -2.06 5.53 1.87
C LYS A 31 -1.55 6.21 0.61
N THR A 32 -1.51 7.54 0.62
CA THR A 32 -1.01 8.35 -0.48
C THR A 32 0.38 8.90 -0.18
N PHE A 33 1.20 8.97 -1.22
CA PHE A 33 2.58 9.42 -1.19
C PHE A 33 2.84 10.37 -2.35
N GLU A 34 3.79 11.27 -2.21
CA GLU A 34 4.23 12.15 -3.31
C GLU A 34 5.12 11.39 -4.29
N LYS A 35 5.98 10.50 -3.77
CA LYS A 35 6.94 9.72 -4.56
C LYS A 35 6.54 8.25 -4.61
N ARG A 36 6.73 7.63 -5.78
CA ARG A 36 6.48 6.21 -5.99
C ARG A 36 7.30 5.32 -5.07
N ARG A 37 8.58 5.66 -4.88
CA ARG A 37 9.51 4.89 -4.04
C ARG A 37 9.06 4.80 -2.58
N ASP A 38 8.44 5.86 -2.07
CA ASP A 38 7.91 5.88 -0.70
C ASP A 38 6.66 5.00 -0.59
N ALA A 39 5.81 5.01 -1.62
CA ALA A 39 4.69 4.09 -1.72
C ALA A 39 5.15 2.62 -1.74
N GLU A 40 6.18 2.30 -2.52
CA GLU A 40 6.75 0.94 -2.59
C GLU A 40 7.35 0.48 -1.26
N ARG A 41 8.09 1.36 -0.56
CA ARG A 41 8.64 1.07 0.76
C ARG A 41 7.55 0.82 1.79
N TRP A 42 6.53 1.67 1.82
CA TRP A 42 5.40 1.49 2.72
C TRP A 42 4.66 0.19 2.43
N VAL A 43 4.45 -0.16 1.16
CA VAL A 43 3.81 -1.41 0.78
C VAL A 43 4.55 -2.62 1.34
N LYS A 44 5.87 -2.70 1.10
CA LYS A 44 6.70 -3.79 1.63
C LYS A 44 6.64 -3.88 3.16
N SER A 45 6.66 -2.73 3.84
CA SER A 45 6.60 -2.68 5.31
C SER A 45 5.27 -3.22 5.83
N ILE A 46 4.15 -2.83 5.24
CA ILE A 46 2.83 -3.31 5.66
C ILE A 46 2.62 -4.78 5.29
N GLU A 47 3.06 -5.22 4.11
CA GLU A 47 2.97 -6.64 3.76
C GLU A 47 3.75 -7.51 4.75
N THR A 48 4.95 -7.08 5.14
CA THR A 48 5.76 -7.78 6.16
C THR A 48 5.08 -7.77 7.54
N ASP A 49 4.50 -6.64 7.95
CA ASP A 49 3.79 -6.52 9.23
C ASP A 49 2.53 -7.40 9.27
N MET A 50 1.76 -7.41 8.18
CA MET A 50 0.60 -8.29 8.04
C MET A 50 1.02 -9.75 8.04
N ASP A 51 2.12 -10.11 7.39
CA ASP A 51 2.61 -11.49 7.37
C ASP A 51 3.03 -11.97 8.76
N ARG A 52 3.78 -11.14 9.50
CA ARG A 52 4.16 -11.42 10.88
C ARG A 52 2.96 -11.53 11.82
N ARG A 53 1.98 -10.62 11.70
CA ARG A 53 0.77 -10.66 12.53
C ARG A 53 -0.10 -11.87 12.23
N VAL A 54 -0.24 -12.25 10.96
CA VAL A 54 -0.89 -13.51 10.58
C VAL A 54 -0.15 -14.69 11.21
N PHE A 55 1.18 -14.71 11.19
CA PHE A 55 1.91 -15.80 11.85
C PHE A 55 1.67 -15.84 13.37
N GLN A 56 1.59 -14.68 14.02
CA GLN A 56 1.41 -14.59 15.47
C GLN A 56 -0.01 -14.95 15.94
N ASP A 57 -1.04 -14.76 15.11
CA ASP A 57 -2.43 -15.14 15.41
C ASP A 57 -2.69 -16.66 15.26
N TYR A 58 -1.76 -17.42 14.67
CA TYR A 58 -1.93 -18.85 14.39
C TYR A 58 -1.12 -19.78 15.35
N SER A 59 -0.66 -19.27 16.50
CA SER A 59 0.08 -20.06 17.50
C SER A 59 -0.74 -20.39 18.75
#